data_AF-A0A2V7QB20-F1
#
_entry.id   AF-A0A2V7QB20-F1
#
_cell.length_a   1.000
_cell.length_b   1.000
_cell.length_c   1.000
_cell.angle_alpha   90.00
_cell.angle_beta   90.00
_cell.angle_gamma   90.00
#
_symmetry.space_group_name_H-M   'P 1'
#
loop_
_entity.id
_entity.type
_entity.pdbx_description
1 polymer ?
#
loop_
_entity_poly.entity_id
_entity_poly.type
_entity_poly.pdbx_seq_one_letter_code
_entity_poly.pdbx_strand_id
1 'polypeptide(L)'
;MTARFTFLSGARVGQVETFRKAYVGLGRHPLSDIRFDAERDLDVSSRHAGIVRHGESFVVRDLGSTNGTFVNGARISGDVVLADGDVIGLGPNGPSVEFHILPGEPGVDTVPDAAVAVPRPRRSSTALRIAAEVARLNRRTKLLIALLVVALAGFGALQWQSARDARDLARLQTRADSLEAEAQRLLARLQTELASVRDALRQSQAEVARLRTELAAAGTSGNASSVARLRAALDVAETRQRGLAGAVAMDYRAISLKNQDAVALLVVQFSDSEVFSGTAFAADSQGTLVTNRHVLVGEDGNRQPRRIAIKFSGSRQWFPGRLVGVADSADVAVVKVEIRGGTPRVAGFASEPQALARGDPVAIIGYPLGEDLPMERIGESGVVADPTLTVGTVSKTLASVVQVDGYGAPGSSGSPIFDRTGRVAAVLYGGNRESQGKIIYAVPAAAVIAYLNRLPR
;
A
#
# COMPACT_ATOMS: atom_id res chain seq x y z
N MET A 1 -2.51 -14.01 18.83
CA MET A 1 -1.70 -14.90 17.98
C MET A 1 -0.79 -14.05 17.12
N THR A 2 0.45 -14.50 16.95
CA THR A 2 1.48 -13.80 16.19
C THR A 2 1.96 -14.73 15.07
N ALA A 3 1.98 -14.25 13.83
CA ALA A 3 2.53 -14.99 12.70
C ALA A 3 4.05 -14.84 12.68
N ARG A 4 4.77 -15.96 12.69
CA ARG A 4 6.22 -16.01 12.52
C ARG A 4 6.55 -16.60 11.16
N PHE A 5 7.47 -15.97 10.44
CA PHE A 5 7.94 -16.40 9.14
C PHE A 5 9.43 -16.68 9.19
N THR A 6 9.85 -17.86 8.76
CA THR A 6 11.26 -18.22 8.60
C THR A 6 11.57 -18.30 7.12
N PHE A 7 12.55 -17.55 6.64
CA PHE A 7 12.97 -17.61 5.24
C PHE A 7 13.74 -18.90 4.98
N LEU A 8 13.21 -19.77 4.13
CA LEU A 8 13.81 -21.08 3.80
C LEU A 8 14.73 -21.00 2.58
N SER A 9 14.51 -20.05 1.67
CA SER A 9 15.29 -19.87 0.44
C SER A 9 15.40 -18.40 0.04
N GLY A 10 16.32 -18.08 -0.88
CA GLY A 10 16.60 -16.71 -1.34
C GLY A 10 17.70 -15.98 -0.55
N ALA A 11 17.84 -14.67 -0.74
CA ALA A 11 18.93 -13.88 -0.16
C ALA A 11 18.86 -13.72 1.38
N ARG A 12 17.74 -14.11 1.99
CA ARG A 12 17.41 -13.88 3.42
C ARG A 12 17.27 -15.17 4.24
N VAL A 13 17.78 -16.30 3.73
CA VAL A 13 17.70 -17.62 4.38
C VAL A 13 18.09 -17.58 5.85
N GLY A 14 17.27 -18.20 6.70
CA GLY A 14 17.47 -18.29 8.15
C GLY A 14 17.04 -17.06 8.94
N GLN A 15 16.64 -15.97 8.27
CA GLN A 15 16.03 -14.83 8.96
C GLN A 15 14.62 -15.18 9.43
N VAL A 16 14.24 -14.62 10.58
CA VAL A 16 12.90 -14.80 11.16
C VAL A 16 12.25 -13.43 11.29
N GLU A 17 11.04 -13.30 10.78
CA GLU A 17 10.20 -12.11 10.96
C GLU A 17 8.88 -12.49 11.64
N THR A 18 8.29 -11.53 12.35
CA THR A 18 7.16 -11.81 13.23
C THR A 18 6.17 -10.66 13.18
N PHE A 19 4.92 -10.95 12.85
CA PHE A 19 3.87 -9.96 12.62
C PHE A 19 2.65 -10.25 13.49
N ARG A 20 2.15 -9.20 14.16
CA ARG A 20 0.85 -9.19 14.84
C ARG A 20 -0.25 -8.53 13.99
N LYS A 21 0.07 -8.23 12.72
CA LYS A 21 -0.84 -7.56 11.79
C LYS A 21 -1.90 -8.54 11.29
N ALA A 22 -3.07 -8.02 10.96
CA ALA A 22 -4.14 -8.81 10.36
C ALA A 22 -3.86 -9.14 8.89
N TYR A 23 -3.06 -8.32 8.22
CA TYR A 23 -2.60 -8.56 6.86
C TYR A 23 -1.07 -8.50 6.84
N VAL A 24 -0.45 -9.46 6.14
CA VAL A 24 0.98 -9.51 5.87
C VAL A 24 1.17 -9.66 4.37
N GLY A 25 1.71 -8.63 3.71
CA GLY A 25 1.97 -8.65 2.28
C GLY A 25 3.34 -9.23 1.93
N LEU A 26 3.39 -10.10 0.92
CA LEU A 26 4.61 -10.69 0.38
C LEU A 26 4.86 -10.15 -1.03
N GLY A 27 6.06 -9.64 -1.29
CA GLY A 27 6.45 -9.22 -2.64
C GLY A 27 7.70 -8.35 -2.71
N ARG A 28 8.06 -7.90 -3.91
CA ARG A 28 9.20 -6.98 -4.15
C ARG A 28 8.89 -5.50 -3.92
N HIS A 29 7.62 -5.14 -3.77
CA HIS A 29 7.21 -3.76 -3.55
C HIS A 29 7.78 -3.23 -2.23
N PRO A 30 8.25 -1.97 -2.17
CA PRO A 30 8.77 -1.38 -0.94
C PRO A 30 7.80 -1.36 0.25
N LEU A 31 6.49 -1.43 -0.02
CA LEU A 31 5.43 -1.47 0.99
C LEU A 31 4.99 -2.89 1.39
N SER A 32 5.61 -3.94 0.87
CA SER A 32 5.35 -5.32 1.33
C SER A 32 5.98 -5.54 2.70
N ASP A 33 5.26 -6.22 3.61
CA ASP A 33 5.75 -6.56 4.94
C ASP A 33 6.93 -7.54 4.87
N ILE A 34 6.73 -8.65 4.18
CA ILE A 34 7.78 -9.61 3.84
C ILE A 34 8.31 -9.20 2.46
N ARG A 35 9.32 -8.34 2.51
CA ARG A 35 9.94 -7.78 1.31
C ARG A 35 11.02 -8.68 0.75
N PHE A 36 10.92 -8.93 -0.56
CA PHE A 36 11.92 -9.61 -1.38
C PHE A 36 12.71 -8.59 -2.20
N ASP A 37 13.92 -8.95 -2.61
CA ASP A 37 14.82 -8.05 -3.30
C ASP A 37 14.28 -7.69 -4.70
N ALA A 38 14.27 -6.39 -5.01
CA ALA A 38 13.64 -5.88 -6.23
C ALA A 38 14.34 -6.36 -7.52
N GLU A 39 15.65 -6.64 -7.45
CA GLU A 39 16.53 -6.92 -8.59
C GLU A 39 16.97 -8.40 -8.62
N ARG A 40 16.98 -9.08 -7.47
CA ARG A 40 17.47 -10.46 -7.35
C ARG A 40 16.35 -11.51 -7.30
N ASP A 41 15.20 -11.17 -6.71
CA ASP A 41 14.08 -12.12 -6.55
C ASP A 41 13.04 -11.94 -7.67
N LEU A 42 13.49 -11.95 -8.94
CA LEU A 42 12.68 -11.60 -10.11
C LEU A 42 11.42 -12.47 -10.29
N ASP A 43 11.45 -13.70 -9.78
CA ASP A 43 10.31 -14.63 -9.79
C ASP A 43 9.16 -14.18 -8.88
N VAL A 44 9.42 -13.24 -7.97
CA VAL A 44 8.44 -12.67 -7.07
C VAL A 44 7.82 -11.43 -7.73
N SER A 45 6.49 -11.36 -7.92
CA SER A 45 5.84 -10.12 -8.36
C SER A 45 5.98 -8.98 -7.34
N SER A 46 5.75 -7.73 -7.78
CA SER A 46 5.81 -6.53 -6.93
C SER A 46 4.93 -6.70 -5.68
N ARG A 47 3.64 -7.04 -5.85
CA ARG A 47 2.77 -7.54 -4.78
C ARG A 47 2.36 -8.95 -5.21
N HIS A 48 2.88 -9.98 -4.53
CA HIS A 48 2.80 -11.37 -5.01
C HIS A 48 1.68 -12.14 -4.29
N ALA A 49 1.74 -12.18 -2.97
CA ALA A 49 0.78 -12.89 -2.13
C ALA A 49 0.42 -12.05 -0.91
N GLY A 50 -0.76 -12.27 -0.37
CA GLY A 50 -1.21 -11.70 0.89
C GLY A 50 -1.56 -12.81 1.86
N ILE A 51 -1.16 -12.65 3.12
CA ILE A 51 -1.60 -13.52 4.21
C ILE A 51 -2.54 -12.73 5.10
N VAL A 52 -3.76 -13.22 5.23
CA VAL A 52 -4.85 -12.58 5.96
C VAL A 52 -5.17 -13.42 7.20
N ARG A 53 -5.25 -12.79 8.36
CA ARG A 53 -5.66 -13.46 9.60
C ARG A 53 -7.18 -13.46 9.71
N HIS A 54 -7.79 -14.65 9.75
CA HIS A 54 -9.22 -14.87 10.00
C HIS A 54 -9.41 -15.47 11.41
N GLY A 55 -9.63 -14.61 12.41
CA GLY A 55 -9.79 -15.06 13.81
C GLY A 55 -8.52 -15.70 14.38
N GLU A 56 -8.54 -17.01 14.56
CA GLU A 56 -7.40 -17.83 15.00
C GLU A 56 -6.64 -18.51 13.86
N SER A 57 -7.14 -18.43 12.62
CA SER A 57 -6.52 -19.02 11.45
C SER A 57 -5.89 -17.95 10.56
N PHE A 58 -4.94 -18.35 9.71
CA PHE A 58 -4.36 -17.49 8.67
C PHE A 58 -4.70 -18.07 7.30
N VAL A 59 -4.89 -17.23 6.31
CA VAL A 59 -5.25 -17.60 4.94
C VAL A 59 -4.27 -16.93 4.00
N VAL A 60 -3.69 -17.68 3.07
CA VAL A 60 -2.86 -17.14 1.99
C VAL A 60 -3.66 -17.03 0.70
N ARG A 61 -3.47 -15.90 0.00
CA ARG A 61 -4.08 -15.58 -1.29
C ARG A 61 -3.02 -15.09 -2.26
N ASP A 62 -3.12 -15.54 -3.51
CA ASP A 62 -2.32 -15.00 -4.61
C ASP A 62 -2.94 -13.68 -5.12
N LEU A 63 -2.12 -12.63 -5.29
CA LEU A 63 -2.59 -11.30 -5.68
C LEU A 63 -2.53 -11.07 -7.21
N GLY A 64 -2.67 -12.14 -8.00
CA GLY A 64 -2.50 -12.11 -9.44
C GLY A 64 -1.02 -12.11 -9.84
N SER A 65 -0.21 -12.87 -9.11
CA SER A 65 1.23 -12.96 -9.36
C SER A 65 1.51 -13.61 -10.71
N THR A 66 2.62 -13.22 -11.34
CA THR A 66 3.02 -13.75 -12.65
C THR A 66 3.32 -15.24 -12.61
N ASN A 67 3.96 -15.70 -11.53
CA ASN A 67 4.44 -17.08 -11.40
C ASN A 67 3.57 -17.96 -10.48
N GLY A 68 2.59 -17.37 -9.80
CA GLY A 68 1.70 -18.05 -8.86
C GLY A 68 2.32 -18.30 -7.48
N THR A 69 1.44 -18.37 -6.48
CA THR A 69 1.76 -18.74 -5.11
C THR A 69 1.57 -20.26 -4.91
N PHE A 70 2.43 -20.87 -4.10
CA PHE A 70 2.42 -22.29 -3.78
C PHE A 70 2.36 -22.49 -2.27
N VAL A 71 1.59 -23.46 -1.80
CA VAL A 71 1.59 -23.91 -0.39
C VAL A 71 1.99 -25.37 -0.36
N ASN A 72 3.03 -25.70 0.39
CA ASN A 72 3.61 -27.04 0.48
C ASN A 72 3.92 -27.66 -0.90
N GLY A 73 4.36 -26.82 -1.85
CA GLY A 73 4.69 -27.21 -3.22
C GLY A 73 3.50 -27.32 -4.18
N ALA A 74 2.26 -27.19 -3.71
CA ALA A 74 1.07 -27.17 -4.56
C ALA A 74 0.66 -25.73 -4.91
N ARG A 75 0.43 -25.46 -6.20
CA ARG A 75 -0.02 -24.13 -6.65
C ARG A 75 -1.43 -23.87 -6.16
N ILE A 76 -1.65 -22.71 -5.55
CA ILE A 76 -3.00 -22.32 -5.10
C ILE A 76 -3.78 -21.71 -6.27
N SER A 77 -5.09 -21.99 -6.32
CA SER A 77 -6.03 -21.43 -7.31
C SER A 77 -7.06 -20.48 -6.69
N GLY A 78 -6.99 -20.32 -5.37
CA GLY A 78 -7.82 -19.47 -4.54
C GLY A 78 -7.26 -19.44 -3.12
N ASP A 79 -8.08 -19.04 -2.16
CA ASP A 79 -7.69 -18.91 -0.75
C ASP A 79 -7.38 -20.27 -0.11
N VAL A 80 -6.26 -20.33 0.59
CA VAL A 80 -5.84 -21.54 1.34
C VAL A 80 -5.59 -21.18 2.79
N VAL A 81 -6.25 -21.89 3.71
CA VAL A 81 -6.00 -21.77 5.15
C VAL A 81 -4.62 -22.37 5.46
N LEU A 82 -3.76 -21.59 6.10
CA LEU A 82 -2.43 -21.97 6.55
C LEU A 82 -2.49 -22.64 7.92
N ALA A 83 -1.84 -23.80 8.03
CA ALA A 83 -1.54 -24.48 9.28
C ALA A 83 -0.15 -24.08 9.81
N ASP A 84 0.09 -24.30 11.12
CA ASP A 84 1.43 -24.14 11.70
C ASP A 84 2.42 -25.11 11.02
N GLY A 85 3.54 -24.57 10.53
CA GLY A 85 4.57 -25.31 9.79
C GLY A 85 4.42 -25.28 8.26
N ASP A 86 3.38 -24.64 7.70
CA ASP A 86 3.18 -24.60 6.25
C ASP A 86 4.27 -23.78 5.52
N VAL A 87 4.68 -24.25 4.35
CA VAL A 87 5.67 -23.58 3.51
C VAL A 87 4.99 -22.87 2.34
N ILE A 88 5.23 -21.56 2.22
CA ILE A 88 4.69 -20.71 1.16
C ILE A 88 5.80 -20.42 0.15
N GLY A 89 5.63 -20.83 -1.09
CA GLY A 89 6.53 -20.57 -2.22
C GLY A 89 5.98 -19.49 -3.16
N LEU A 90 6.86 -18.60 -3.62
CA LEU A 90 6.52 -17.49 -4.52
C LEU A 90 7.08 -17.76 -5.92
N GLY A 91 6.36 -18.53 -6.73
CA GLY A 91 6.81 -19.07 -8.00
C GLY A 91 7.45 -20.47 -7.89
N PRO A 92 7.56 -21.21 -9.00
CA PRO A 92 8.02 -22.61 -9.00
C PRO A 92 9.50 -22.78 -8.62
N ASN A 93 10.34 -21.76 -8.89
CA ASN A 93 11.76 -21.72 -8.51
C ASN A 93 12.08 -20.52 -7.59
N GLY A 94 11.05 -19.83 -7.10
CA GLY A 94 11.23 -18.61 -6.32
C GLY A 94 11.45 -18.87 -4.83
N PRO A 95 11.64 -17.81 -4.04
CA PRO A 95 11.89 -17.92 -2.61
C PRO A 95 10.66 -18.47 -1.86
N SER A 96 10.95 -19.12 -0.74
CA SER A 96 9.98 -19.77 0.13
C SER A 96 10.14 -19.37 1.59
N VAL A 97 9.01 -19.28 2.29
CA VAL A 97 8.94 -18.94 3.71
C VAL A 97 8.12 -19.98 4.45
N GLU A 98 8.61 -20.43 5.60
CA GLU A 98 7.89 -21.30 6.53
C GLU A 98 7.05 -20.44 7.47
N PHE A 99 5.81 -20.82 7.69
CA PHE A 99 4.84 -20.10 8.49
C PHE A 99 4.56 -20.81 9.81
N HIS A 100 4.61 -20.08 10.91
CA HIS A 100 4.26 -20.57 12.24
C HIS A 100 3.30 -19.64 12.98
N ILE A 101 2.43 -20.22 13.80
CA ILE A 101 1.47 -19.55 14.67
C ILE A 101 2.00 -19.58 16.10
N LEU A 102 2.41 -18.44 16.62
CA LEU A 102 2.76 -18.30 18.03
C LEU A 102 1.51 -17.87 18.84
N PRO A 103 1.15 -18.58 19.92
CA PRO A 103 0.12 -18.13 20.86
C PRO A 103 0.43 -16.72 21.36
N GLY A 104 -0.60 -15.88 21.51
CA GLY A 104 -0.40 -14.55 22.09
C GLY A 104 -0.27 -14.67 23.59
N GLU A 105 0.86 -14.26 24.17
CA GLU A 105 0.98 -14.24 25.64
C GLU A 105 0.11 -13.13 26.25
N PRO A 106 -0.69 -13.45 27.30
CA PRO A 106 -1.24 -12.45 28.22
C PRO A 106 -0.11 -11.77 28.99
N GLY A 107 -0.20 -10.47 29.26
CA GLY A 107 0.88 -9.70 29.87
C GLY A 107 1.18 -10.04 31.34
N VAL A 108 2.47 -10.36 31.58
CA VAL A 108 3.40 -9.95 32.66
C VAL A 108 3.32 -10.60 34.07
N ASP A 109 4.52 -11.01 34.52
CA ASP A 109 5.03 -11.39 35.85
C ASP A 109 4.83 -12.83 36.38
N THR A 110 5.84 -13.70 36.19
CA THR A 110 6.74 -14.19 37.27
C THR A 110 7.83 -15.15 36.76
N VAL A 111 8.91 -15.18 37.53
CA VAL A 111 10.22 -15.84 37.36
C VAL A 111 10.11 -17.36 37.09
N PRO A 112 11.08 -17.97 36.36
CA PRO A 112 11.09 -19.40 36.05
C PRO A 112 11.58 -20.25 37.23
N ASP A 113 10.90 -21.35 37.52
CA ASP A 113 11.42 -22.45 38.34
C ASP A 113 11.78 -23.67 37.48
N ALA A 114 12.71 -24.43 38.03
CA ALA A 114 13.76 -25.22 37.43
C ALA A 114 13.37 -26.63 36.97
N ALA A 115 14.35 -27.26 36.30
CA ALA A 115 14.98 -28.56 36.60
C ALA A 115 15.38 -29.23 35.25
N VAL A 116 16.47 -29.98 35.02
CA VAL A 116 17.39 -30.83 35.81
C VAL A 116 18.68 -31.01 34.96
N ALA A 117 19.89 -31.05 35.55
CA ALA A 117 20.97 -31.94 35.09
C ALA A 117 22.13 -32.10 36.11
N VAL A 118 22.59 -33.34 36.25
CA VAL A 118 23.46 -33.97 37.27
C VAL A 118 24.98 -33.80 36.93
N PRO A 119 25.94 -33.87 37.90
CA PRO A 119 27.31 -33.37 37.69
C PRO A 119 28.30 -34.40 37.12
N ARG A 120 29.41 -33.90 36.55
CA ARG A 120 30.62 -34.69 36.19
C ARG A 120 31.91 -34.04 36.77
N PRO A 121 32.96 -34.83 37.06
CA PRO A 121 34.00 -34.46 38.01
C PRO A 121 35.10 -33.57 37.40
N ARG A 122 35.62 -32.62 38.21
CA ARG A 122 36.75 -31.75 37.86
C ARG A 122 38.08 -32.39 38.25
N ARG A 123 39.01 -32.46 37.28
CA ARG A 123 40.44 -32.69 37.50
C ARG A 123 41.08 -31.44 38.12
N SER A 124 42.01 -31.67 39.05
CA SER A 124 42.77 -30.67 39.80
C SER A 124 43.65 -29.80 38.90
N SER A 125 43.46 -28.48 38.93
CA SER A 125 44.37 -27.50 38.31
C SER A 125 44.84 -26.49 39.35
N THR A 126 46.16 -26.28 39.42
CA THR A 126 46.97 -25.08 39.75
C THR A 126 46.52 -24.09 40.85
N ALA A 127 45.23 -23.86 41.06
CA ALA A 127 44.62 -23.04 42.12
C ALA A 127 45.02 -23.50 43.54
N LEU A 128 45.23 -24.80 43.76
CA LEU A 128 45.69 -25.35 45.04
C LEU A 128 47.12 -24.91 45.42
N ARG A 129 47.97 -24.54 44.45
CA ARG A 129 49.32 -24.03 44.73
C ARG A 129 49.31 -22.55 45.10
N ILE A 130 48.40 -21.76 44.51
CA ILE A 130 48.25 -20.33 44.83
C ILE A 130 47.57 -20.16 46.20
N ALA A 131 46.60 -21.01 46.53
CA ALA A 131 45.90 -20.96 47.82
C ALA A 131 46.81 -21.22 49.03
N ALA A 132 47.83 -22.08 48.89
CA ALA A 132 48.77 -22.42 49.96
C ALA A 132 49.74 -21.27 50.29
N GLU A 133 50.14 -20.47 49.29
CA GLU A 133 51.07 -19.35 49.49
C GLU A 133 50.35 -18.11 50.05
N VAL A 134 49.08 -17.91 49.69
CA VAL A 134 48.26 -16.82 50.22
C VAL A 134 47.86 -17.09 51.68
N ALA A 135 47.79 -18.34 52.13
CA ALA A 135 47.40 -18.71 53.50
C ALA A 135 48.35 -18.16 54.58
N ARG A 136 49.65 -18.03 54.30
CA ARG A 136 50.70 -17.58 55.24
C ARG A 136 50.87 -16.05 55.35
N LEU A 137 50.10 -15.26 54.62
CA LEU A 137 50.21 -13.80 54.63
C LEU A 137 49.30 -13.12 55.67
N ASN A 138 49.79 -12.01 56.26
CA ASN A 138 49.05 -11.17 57.21
C ASN A 138 47.75 -10.64 56.59
N ARG A 139 46.71 -10.44 57.44
CA ARG A 139 45.35 -10.04 57.02
C ARG A 139 45.35 -8.78 56.12
N ARG A 140 46.27 -7.85 56.34
CA ARG A 140 46.46 -6.64 55.52
C ARG A 140 46.89 -6.97 54.08
N THR A 141 47.83 -7.89 53.89
CA THR A 141 48.34 -8.28 52.56
C THR A 141 47.29 -9.07 51.76
N LYS A 142 46.50 -9.91 52.44
CA LYS A 142 45.34 -10.60 51.82
C LYS A 142 44.29 -9.62 51.30
N LEU A 143 43.99 -8.57 52.06
CA LEU A 143 43.09 -7.51 51.63
C LEU A 143 43.65 -6.73 50.42
N LEU A 144 44.94 -6.40 50.41
CA LEU A 144 45.58 -5.71 49.28
C LEU A 144 45.55 -6.54 47.99
N ILE A 145 45.85 -7.84 48.07
CA ILE A 145 45.80 -8.74 46.90
C ILE A 145 44.36 -8.86 46.39
N ALA A 146 43.37 -9.00 47.28
CA ALA A 146 41.96 -9.05 46.88
C ALA A 146 41.52 -7.74 46.19
N LEU A 147 41.93 -6.58 46.73
CA LEU A 147 41.62 -5.27 46.16
C LEU A 147 42.28 -5.09 44.78
N LEU A 148 43.53 -5.54 44.62
CA LEU A 148 44.25 -5.54 43.35
C LEU A 148 43.55 -6.42 42.30
N VAL A 149 43.09 -7.62 42.66
CA VAL A 149 42.36 -8.52 41.76
C VAL A 149 41.03 -7.90 41.32
N VAL A 150 40.28 -7.28 42.24
CA VAL A 150 39.04 -6.57 41.90
C VAL A 150 39.31 -5.37 40.99
N ALA A 151 40.38 -4.60 41.25
CA ALA A 151 40.77 -3.48 40.40
C ALA A 151 41.19 -3.93 38.99
N LEU A 152 41.98 -5.00 38.87
CA LEU A 152 42.37 -5.58 37.58
C LEU A 152 41.19 -6.17 36.82
N ALA A 153 40.26 -6.84 37.51
CA ALA A 153 39.03 -7.36 36.91
C ALA A 153 38.12 -6.21 36.43
N GLY A 154 37.96 -5.16 37.23
CA GLY A 154 37.22 -3.94 36.86
C GLY A 154 37.87 -3.21 35.68
N PHE A 155 39.20 -3.07 35.68
CA PHE A 155 39.93 -2.48 34.56
C PHE A 155 39.81 -3.32 33.28
N GLY A 156 39.90 -4.65 33.38
CA GLY A 156 39.67 -5.55 32.25
C GLY A 156 38.24 -5.47 31.70
N ALA A 157 37.24 -5.37 32.58
CA ALA A 157 35.84 -5.17 32.18
C ALA A 157 35.63 -3.83 31.48
N LEU A 158 36.22 -2.74 31.99
CA LEU A 158 36.18 -1.40 31.38
C LEU A 158 36.87 -1.37 30.00
N GLN A 159 38.02 -2.02 29.87
CA GLN A 159 38.74 -2.15 28.58
C GLN A 159 37.97 -3.01 27.57
N TRP A 160 37.28 -4.04 28.03
CA TRP A 160 36.44 -4.86 27.15
C TRP A 160 35.16 -4.13 26.72
N GLN A 161 34.58 -3.34 27.62
CA GLN A 161 33.44 -2.49 27.32
C GLN A 161 33.80 -1.39 26.33
N SER A 162 34.92 -0.69 26.53
CA SER A 162 35.39 0.34 25.58
C SER A 162 35.70 -0.24 24.19
N ALA A 163 36.28 -1.44 24.12
CA ALA A 163 36.54 -2.13 22.86
C ALA A 163 35.25 -2.60 22.14
N ARG A 164 34.18 -2.89 22.89
CA ARG A 164 32.85 -3.17 22.32
C ARG A 164 32.20 -1.91 21.79
N ASP A 165 32.19 -0.85 22.59
CA ASP A 165 31.61 0.45 22.23
C ASP A 165 32.29 1.01 20.97
N ALA A 166 33.62 0.89 20.86
CA ALA A 166 34.36 1.30 19.66
C ALA A 166 33.98 0.50 18.40
N ARG A 167 33.72 -0.81 18.53
CA ARG A 167 33.27 -1.65 17.42
C ARG A 167 31.83 -1.33 17.02
N ASP A 168 30.97 -1.08 17.99
CA ASP A 168 29.58 -0.73 17.73
C ASP A 168 29.48 0.67 17.09
N LEU A 169 30.28 1.63 17.55
CA LEU A 169 30.40 2.95 16.92
C LEU A 169 30.91 2.86 15.47
N ALA A 170 31.93 2.05 15.23
CA ALA A 170 32.45 1.83 13.87
C ALA A 170 31.38 1.19 12.95
N ARG A 171 30.60 0.22 13.46
CA ARG A 171 29.48 -0.37 12.69
C ARG A 171 28.39 0.65 12.39
N LEU A 172 28.06 1.51 13.35
CA LEU A 172 27.06 2.57 13.15
C LEU A 172 27.54 3.61 12.12
N GLN A 173 28.82 3.99 12.15
CA GLN A 173 29.43 4.86 11.15
C GLN A 173 29.38 4.23 9.76
N THR A 174 29.82 2.98 9.60
CA THR A 174 29.75 2.29 8.30
C THR A 174 28.30 2.19 7.79
N ARG A 175 27.34 1.99 8.70
CA ARG A 175 25.92 1.94 8.34
C ARG A 175 25.40 3.32 7.91
N ALA A 176 25.81 4.40 8.59
CA ALA A 176 25.47 5.76 8.20
C ALA A 176 26.06 6.10 6.83
N ASP A 177 27.34 5.79 6.59
CA ASP A 177 28.01 6.00 5.31
C ASP A 177 27.34 5.20 4.18
N SER A 178 26.94 3.95 4.45
CA SER A 178 26.22 3.13 3.46
C SER A 178 24.84 3.70 3.12
N LEU A 179 24.13 4.25 4.11
CA LEU A 179 22.81 4.86 3.92
C LEU A 179 22.93 6.17 3.13
N GLU A 180 23.96 6.97 3.39
CA GLU A 180 24.22 8.19 2.65
C GLU A 180 24.58 7.89 1.18
N ALA A 181 25.44 6.89 0.95
CA ALA A 181 25.77 6.45 -0.40
C ALA A 181 24.54 5.90 -1.17
N GLU A 182 23.66 5.17 -0.49
CA GLU A 182 22.41 4.68 -1.07
C GLU A 182 21.45 5.83 -1.40
N ALA A 183 21.30 6.80 -0.50
CA ALA A 183 20.50 8.00 -0.72
C ALA A 183 21.02 8.81 -1.92
N GLN A 184 22.33 8.99 -2.04
CA GLN A 184 22.95 9.71 -3.17
C GLN A 184 22.71 8.98 -4.51
N ARG A 185 22.81 7.64 -4.54
CA ARG A 185 22.49 6.85 -5.74
C ARG A 185 21.04 6.99 -6.16
N LEU A 186 20.11 6.95 -5.21
CA LEU A 186 18.69 7.16 -5.46
C LEU A 186 18.42 8.55 -6.03
N LEU A 187 19.03 9.58 -5.45
CA LEU A 187 18.91 10.96 -5.96
C LEU A 187 19.47 11.09 -7.39
N ALA A 188 20.62 10.51 -7.68
CA ALA A 188 21.22 10.54 -9.02
C ALA A 188 20.33 9.82 -10.06
N ARG A 189 19.73 8.69 -9.69
CA ARG A 189 18.78 7.96 -10.54
C ARG A 189 17.54 8.79 -10.82
N LEU A 190 16.94 9.40 -9.80
CA LEU A 190 15.78 10.29 -9.96
C LEU A 190 16.08 11.49 -10.84
N GLN A 191 17.26 12.11 -10.70
CA GLN A 191 17.68 13.21 -11.55
C GLN A 191 17.80 12.80 -13.02
N THR A 192 18.32 11.60 -13.27
CA THR A 192 18.47 11.06 -14.63
C THR A 192 17.11 10.73 -15.26
N GLU A 193 16.19 10.15 -14.49
CA GLU A 193 14.81 9.91 -14.95
C GLU A 193 14.06 11.22 -15.22
N LEU A 194 14.22 12.24 -14.38
CA LEU A 194 13.61 13.56 -14.63
C LEU A 194 14.19 14.25 -15.86
N ALA A 195 15.49 14.09 -16.12
CA ALA A 195 16.12 14.61 -17.33
C ALA A 195 15.56 13.94 -18.59
N SER A 196 15.46 12.61 -18.59
CA SER A 196 14.92 11.86 -19.74
C SER A 196 13.45 12.19 -20.03
N VAL A 197 12.62 12.35 -19.00
CA VAL A 197 11.22 12.77 -19.15
C VAL A 197 11.14 14.20 -19.71
N ARG A 198 11.99 15.12 -19.24
CA ARG A 198 12.04 16.50 -19.75
C ARG A 198 12.44 16.55 -21.22
N ASP A 199 13.40 15.73 -21.63
CA ASP A 199 13.84 15.66 -23.01
C ASP A 199 12.78 15.02 -23.91
N ALA A 200 12.08 13.98 -23.43
CA ALA A 200 10.93 13.41 -24.12
C ALA A 200 9.80 14.45 -24.31
N LEU A 201 9.53 15.29 -23.31
CA LEU A 201 8.55 16.37 -23.43
C LEU A 201 8.96 17.42 -24.46
N ARG A 202 10.24 17.84 -24.48
CA ARG A 202 10.78 18.77 -25.49
C ARG A 202 10.67 18.20 -26.90
N GLN A 203 11.02 16.93 -27.07
CA GLN A 203 10.92 16.26 -28.37
C GLN A 203 9.46 16.20 -28.85
N SER A 204 8.53 15.86 -27.94
CA SER A 204 7.09 15.86 -28.23
C SER A 204 6.56 17.25 -28.59
N GLN A 205 7.02 18.31 -27.91
CA GLN A 205 6.68 19.70 -28.25
C GLN A 205 7.17 20.10 -29.64
N ALA A 206 8.39 19.72 -30.01
CA ALA A 206 8.96 19.99 -31.32
C ALA A 206 8.20 19.25 -32.45
N GLU A 207 7.79 18.00 -32.20
CA GLU A 207 6.98 17.21 -33.13
C GLU A 207 5.62 17.86 -33.40
N VAL A 208 4.91 18.31 -32.35
CA VAL A 208 3.63 19.01 -32.48
C VAL A 208 3.78 20.32 -33.24
N ALA A 209 4.81 21.11 -32.95
CA ALA A 209 5.09 22.35 -33.68
C ALA A 209 5.36 22.11 -35.17
N ARG A 210 6.12 21.06 -35.49
CA ARG A 210 6.38 20.64 -36.88
C ARG A 210 5.09 20.23 -37.59
N LEU A 211 4.28 19.37 -37.00
CA LEU A 211 3.02 18.91 -37.59
C LEU A 211 2.03 20.06 -37.81
N ARG A 212 1.95 21.04 -36.90
CA ARG A 212 1.14 22.25 -37.09
C ARG A 212 1.59 23.05 -38.31
N THR A 213 2.90 23.18 -38.50
CA THR A 213 3.48 23.89 -39.64
C THR A 213 3.20 23.17 -40.96
N GLU A 214 3.40 21.85 -40.99
CA GLU A 214 3.10 21.01 -42.16
C GLU A 214 1.61 21.06 -42.51
N LEU A 215 0.72 21.02 -41.52
CA LEU A 215 -0.73 21.13 -41.72
C LEU A 215 -1.13 22.49 -42.30
N ALA A 216 -0.53 23.58 -41.84
CA ALA A 216 -0.77 24.91 -42.37
C ALA A 216 -0.37 25.01 -43.86
N ALA A 217 0.80 24.48 -44.22
CA ALA A 217 1.27 24.43 -45.61
C ALA A 217 0.42 23.50 -46.51
N ALA A 218 -0.04 22.38 -45.97
CA ALA A 218 -0.95 21.47 -46.68
C ALA A 218 -2.33 22.11 -46.94
N GLY A 219 -2.82 22.95 -46.03
CA GLY A 219 -4.06 23.70 -46.20
C GLY A 219 -4.03 24.65 -47.39
N THR A 220 -2.87 25.25 -47.69
CA THR A 220 -2.70 26.15 -48.85
C THR A 220 -2.55 25.42 -50.19
N SER A 221 -2.17 24.14 -50.19
CA SER A 221 -1.94 23.36 -51.42
C SER A 221 -3.16 22.57 -51.92
N GLY A 222 -4.27 22.56 -51.17
CA GLY A 222 -5.56 22.00 -51.62
C GLY A 222 -5.68 20.46 -51.59
N ASN A 223 -4.69 19.72 -51.08
CA ASN A 223 -4.76 18.25 -51.03
C ASN A 223 -5.51 17.75 -49.78
N ALA A 224 -6.82 17.54 -49.91
CA ALA A 224 -7.71 17.12 -48.82
C ALA A 224 -7.26 15.85 -48.07
N SER A 225 -6.70 14.86 -48.78
CA SER A 225 -6.25 13.60 -48.18
C SER A 225 -5.02 13.79 -47.28
N SER A 226 -4.11 14.68 -47.64
CA SER A 226 -2.91 15.00 -46.86
C SER A 226 -3.25 15.85 -45.63
N VAL A 227 -4.19 16.80 -45.78
CA VAL A 227 -4.74 17.58 -44.65
C VAL A 227 -5.41 16.66 -43.63
N ALA A 228 -6.22 15.69 -44.07
CA ALA A 228 -6.87 14.73 -43.17
C ALA A 228 -5.86 13.88 -42.38
N ARG A 229 -4.81 13.35 -43.05
CA ARG A 229 -3.75 12.58 -42.39
C ARG A 229 -2.96 13.43 -41.38
N LEU A 230 -2.57 14.65 -41.76
CA LEU A 230 -1.83 15.55 -40.87
C LEU A 230 -2.65 15.97 -39.65
N ARG A 231 -3.97 16.19 -39.80
CA ARG A 231 -4.86 16.45 -38.66
C ARG A 231 -4.91 15.27 -37.70
N ALA A 232 -5.04 14.04 -38.20
CA ALA A 232 -5.05 12.85 -37.35
C ALA A 232 -3.70 12.64 -36.63
N ALA A 233 -2.59 12.84 -37.33
CA ALA A 233 -1.26 12.76 -36.74
C ALA A 233 -1.04 13.84 -35.65
N LEU A 234 -1.49 15.08 -35.93
CA LEU A 234 -1.42 16.18 -34.97
C LEU A 234 -2.24 15.89 -33.71
N ASP A 235 -3.47 15.37 -33.84
CA ASP A 235 -4.31 15.01 -32.69
C ASP A 235 -3.66 13.94 -31.79
N VAL A 236 -3.03 12.93 -32.39
CA VAL A 236 -2.28 11.90 -31.67
C VAL A 236 -1.05 12.51 -30.96
N ALA A 237 -0.31 13.36 -31.64
CA ALA A 237 0.88 14.01 -31.08
C ALA A 237 0.52 14.98 -29.93
N GLU A 238 -0.53 15.77 -30.08
CA GLU A 238 -1.04 16.68 -29.04
C GLU A 238 -1.57 15.91 -27.83
N THR A 239 -2.24 14.78 -28.05
CA THR A 239 -2.70 13.90 -26.97
C THR A 239 -1.53 13.31 -26.19
N ARG A 240 -0.48 12.83 -26.88
CA ARG A 240 0.76 12.33 -26.24
C ARG A 240 1.46 13.44 -25.46
N GLN A 241 1.56 14.63 -26.04
CA GLN A 241 2.15 15.80 -25.38
C GLN A 241 1.39 16.18 -24.11
N ARG A 242 0.05 16.20 -24.16
CA ARG A 242 -0.80 16.47 -22.99
C ARG A 242 -0.57 15.46 -21.87
N GLY A 243 -0.44 14.18 -22.18
CA GLY A 243 -0.13 13.16 -21.16
C GLY A 243 1.25 13.31 -20.53
N LEU A 244 2.28 13.56 -21.34
CA LEU A 244 3.64 13.79 -20.82
C LEU A 244 3.74 15.09 -20.00
N ALA A 245 3.16 16.18 -20.50
CA ALA A 245 3.16 17.46 -19.80
C ALA A 245 2.34 17.39 -18.50
N GLY A 246 1.20 16.70 -18.54
CA GLY A 246 0.33 16.51 -17.41
C GLY A 246 1.00 15.67 -16.31
N ALA A 247 1.60 14.53 -16.65
CA ALA A 247 2.23 13.65 -15.66
C ALA A 247 3.37 14.36 -14.89
N VAL A 248 4.06 15.31 -15.52
CA VAL A 248 5.11 16.14 -14.90
C VAL A 248 4.51 17.30 -14.07
N ALA A 249 3.35 17.82 -14.46
CA ALA A 249 2.71 18.95 -13.80
C ALA A 249 1.77 18.55 -12.64
N MET A 250 1.37 17.29 -12.55
CA MET A 250 0.42 16.82 -11.55
C MET A 250 1.11 16.50 -10.22
N ASP A 251 0.82 17.30 -9.19
CA ASP A 251 1.30 17.05 -7.82
C ASP A 251 0.37 16.05 -7.11
N TYR A 252 0.61 14.76 -7.36
CA TYR A 252 -0.14 13.67 -6.76
C TYR A 252 -0.14 13.71 -5.22
N ARG A 253 0.97 14.14 -4.61
CA ARG A 253 1.10 14.21 -3.16
C ARG A 253 0.22 15.31 -2.59
N ALA A 254 0.24 16.51 -3.18
CA ALA A 254 -0.63 17.60 -2.76
C ALA A 254 -2.11 17.25 -2.94
N ILE A 255 -2.46 16.58 -4.04
CA ILE A 255 -3.84 16.12 -4.28
C ILE A 255 -4.27 15.11 -3.20
N SER A 256 -3.41 14.15 -2.86
CA SER A 256 -3.68 13.17 -1.81
C SER A 256 -3.87 13.85 -0.46
N LEU A 257 -2.89 14.66 -0.02
CA LEU A 257 -2.94 15.33 1.29
C LEU A 257 -4.18 16.21 1.45
N LYS A 258 -4.66 16.84 0.38
CA LYS A 258 -5.82 17.73 0.42
C LYS A 258 -7.15 16.99 0.45
N ASN A 259 -7.24 15.80 -0.13
CA ASN A 259 -8.51 15.13 -0.40
C ASN A 259 -8.70 13.80 0.31
N GLN A 260 -7.63 13.11 0.72
CA GLN A 260 -7.70 11.74 1.26
C GLN A 260 -8.61 11.62 2.49
N ASP A 261 -8.64 12.65 3.35
CA ASP A 261 -9.44 12.66 4.57
C ASP A 261 -10.96 12.65 4.28
N ALA A 262 -11.35 13.12 3.09
CA ALA A 262 -12.73 13.10 2.63
C ALA A 262 -13.14 11.78 1.98
N VAL A 263 -12.18 10.88 1.72
CA VAL A 263 -12.44 9.55 1.16
C VAL A 263 -12.63 8.56 2.31
N ALA A 264 -13.61 7.68 2.15
CA ALA A 264 -14.02 6.74 3.17
C ALA A 264 -14.28 5.35 2.57
N LEU A 265 -13.99 4.33 3.37
CA LEU A 265 -14.43 2.98 3.13
C LEU A 265 -15.93 2.90 3.39
N LEU A 266 -16.66 2.38 2.43
CA LEU A 266 -18.10 2.15 2.50
C LEU A 266 -18.34 0.65 2.57
N VAL A 267 -19.10 0.21 3.57
CA VAL A 267 -19.54 -1.17 3.72
C VAL A 267 -21.06 -1.19 3.77
N VAL A 268 -21.65 -2.04 2.95
CA VAL A 268 -23.09 -2.20 2.79
C VAL A 268 -23.44 -3.64 3.09
N GLN A 269 -24.32 -3.84 4.07
CA GLN A 269 -24.83 -5.14 4.41
C GLN A 269 -26.25 -5.29 3.87
N PHE A 270 -26.47 -6.29 3.03
CA PHE A 270 -27.78 -6.62 2.46
C PHE A 270 -28.47 -7.76 3.22
N SER A 271 -27.68 -8.70 3.73
CA SER A 271 -28.14 -9.78 4.62
C SER A 271 -27.04 -10.18 5.60
N ASP A 272 -27.30 -11.15 6.48
CA ASP A 272 -26.32 -11.57 7.50
C ASP A 272 -25.07 -12.21 6.88
N SER A 273 -25.17 -12.75 5.67
CA SER A 273 -24.08 -13.38 4.93
C SER A 273 -23.60 -12.58 3.72
N GLU A 274 -24.28 -11.47 3.38
CA GLU A 274 -24.01 -10.72 2.16
C GLU A 274 -23.62 -9.28 2.49
N VAL A 275 -22.33 -9.02 2.39
CA VAL A 275 -21.69 -7.73 2.64
C VAL A 275 -20.96 -7.33 1.38
N PHE A 276 -21.10 -6.06 1.00
CA PHE A 276 -20.41 -5.47 -0.12
C PHE A 276 -19.57 -4.30 0.37
N SER A 277 -18.40 -4.11 -0.22
CA SER A 277 -17.50 -3.01 0.12
C SER A 277 -17.22 -2.15 -1.11
N GLY A 278 -16.97 -0.87 -0.85
CA GLY A 278 -16.63 0.10 -1.87
C GLY A 278 -15.99 1.33 -1.26
N THR A 279 -15.83 2.34 -2.10
CA THR A 279 -15.34 3.65 -1.71
C THR A 279 -16.48 4.66 -1.78
N ALA A 280 -16.49 5.60 -0.83
CA ALA A 280 -17.33 6.78 -0.88
C ALA A 280 -16.47 8.01 -0.57
N PHE A 281 -16.91 9.19 -0.98
CA PHE A 281 -16.23 10.42 -0.61
C PHE A 281 -17.23 11.52 -0.27
N ALA A 282 -16.88 12.34 0.71
CA ALA A 282 -17.71 13.44 1.17
C ALA A 282 -17.64 14.64 0.21
N ALA A 283 -18.79 14.98 -0.37
CA ALA A 283 -18.99 16.10 -1.29
C ALA A 283 -19.09 17.43 -0.55
N ASP A 284 -19.58 17.43 0.69
CA ASP A 284 -19.73 18.60 1.54
C ASP A 284 -19.30 18.32 2.98
N SER A 285 -19.30 19.36 3.82
CA SER A 285 -19.00 19.24 5.26
C SER A 285 -20.21 18.84 6.11
N GLN A 286 -21.38 18.65 5.50
CA GLN A 286 -22.60 18.26 6.17
C GLN A 286 -22.77 16.73 6.18
N GLY A 287 -21.81 15.97 5.66
CA GLY A 287 -21.85 14.52 5.59
C GLY A 287 -22.61 13.94 4.41
N THR A 288 -22.75 14.69 3.30
CA THR A 288 -23.24 14.13 2.05
C THR A 288 -22.11 13.43 1.32
N LEU A 289 -22.18 12.10 1.19
CA LEU A 289 -21.18 11.27 0.52
C LEU A 289 -21.70 10.76 -0.82
N VAL A 290 -20.81 10.71 -1.80
CA VAL A 290 -21.04 10.15 -3.14
C VAL A 290 -20.36 8.79 -3.27
N THR A 291 -21.03 7.85 -3.90
CA THR A 291 -20.53 6.51 -4.27
C THR A 291 -21.26 6.03 -5.54
N ASN A 292 -21.10 4.78 -5.95
CA ASN A 292 -21.88 4.19 -7.04
C ASN A 292 -23.23 3.64 -6.58
N ARG A 293 -24.17 3.57 -7.52
CA ARG A 293 -25.48 2.95 -7.29
C ARG A 293 -25.33 1.45 -7.05
N HIS A 294 -24.53 0.75 -7.85
CA HIS A 294 -24.40 -0.72 -7.70
C HIS A 294 -23.86 -1.16 -6.33
N VAL A 295 -23.06 -0.30 -5.67
CA VAL A 295 -22.55 -0.55 -4.32
C VAL A 295 -23.69 -0.60 -3.29
N LEU A 296 -24.72 0.23 -3.45
CA LEU A 296 -25.81 0.38 -2.49
C LEU A 296 -27.04 -0.48 -2.79
N VAL A 297 -27.31 -0.76 -4.07
CA VAL A 297 -28.55 -1.47 -4.49
C VAL A 297 -28.31 -2.64 -5.45
N GLY A 298 -27.04 -3.03 -5.67
CA GLY A 298 -26.67 -4.06 -6.64
C GLY A 298 -26.69 -3.56 -8.10
N GLU A 299 -26.12 -4.37 -9.00
CA GLU A 299 -26.14 -4.09 -10.45
C GLU A 299 -27.55 -4.12 -11.02
N ASP A 300 -28.44 -4.94 -10.46
CA ASP A 300 -29.85 -5.06 -10.83
C ASP A 300 -30.73 -3.95 -10.24
N GLY A 301 -30.23 -3.23 -9.23
CA GLY A 301 -30.91 -2.10 -8.61
C GLY A 301 -32.06 -2.47 -7.66
N ASN A 302 -32.26 -3.76 -7.37
CA ASN A 302 -33.40 -4.24 -6.58
C ASN A 302 -33.04 -4.54 -5.12
N ARG A 303 -31.76 -4.49 -4.76
CA ARG A 303 -31.30 -4.84 -3.42
C ARG A 303 -31.51 -3.65 -2.47
N GLN A 304 -31.94 -3.95 -1.25
CA GLN A 304 -32.11 -2.94 -0.21
C GLN A 304 -31.05 -3.10 0.89
N PRO A 305 -30.28 -2.06 1.21
CA PRO A 305 -29.26 -2.14 2.25
C PRO A 305 -29.93 -2.19 3.64
N ARG A 306 -29.63 -3.21 4.44
CA ARG A 306 -30.03 -3.29 5.85
C ARG A 306 -29.21 -2.35 6.71
N ARG A 307 -27.90 -2.25 6.41
CA ARG A 307 -26.96 -1.40 7.14
C ARG A 307 -25.95 -0.81 6.18
N ILE A 308 -25.68 0.48 6.35
CA ILE A 308 -24.59 1.18 5.67
C ILE A 308 -23.64 1.68 6.76
N ALA A 309 -22.37 1.31 6.66
CA ALA A 309 -21.33 1.70 7.59
C ALA A 309 -20.19 2.37 6.81
N ILE A 310 -19.70 3.49 7.34
CA ILE A 310 -18.69 4.32 6.69
C ILE A 310 -17.52 4.53 7.64
N LYS A 311 -16.30 4.38 7.14
CA LYS A 311 -15.08 4.61 7.89
C LYS A 311 -14.16 5.54 7.12
N PHE A 312 -14.01 6.75 7.65
CA PHE A 312 -13.16 7.78 7.04
C PHE A 312 -11.67 7.44 7.16
N SER A 313 -10.89 7.97 6.23
CA SER A 313 -9.43 7.93 6.27
C SER A 313 -8.89 8.36 7.64
N GLY A 314 -7.89 7.64 8.18
CA GLY A 314 -7.30 7.92 9.49
C GLY A 314 -8.18 7.59 10.70
N SER A 315 -9.46 7.26 10.51
CA SER A 315 -10.38 6.92 11.60
C SER A 315 -10.34 5.43 11.96
N ARG A 316 -10.48 5.13 13.26
CA ARG A 316 -10.80 3.78 13.75
C ARG A 316 -12.30 3.54 13.89
N GLN A 317 -13.08 4.62 13.96
CA GLN A 317 -14.52 4.59 14.22
C GLN A 317 -15.32 4.36 12.93
N TRP A 318 -16.35 3.53 13.05
CA TRP A 318 -17.41 3.37 12.06
C TRP A 318 -18.57 4.34 12.32
N PHE A 319 -19.07 4.96 11.26
CA PHE A 319 -20.21 5.85 11.28
C PHE A 319 -21.39 5.22 10.53
N PRO A 320 -22.61 5.24 11.08
CA PRO A 320 -23.78 4.78 10.36
C PRO A 320 -24.13 5.74 9.21
N GLY A 321 -24.39 5.18 8.04
CA GLY A 321 -24.86 5.92 6.87
C GLY A 321 -26.35 5.69 6.61
N ARG A 322 -27.02 6.69 6.04
CA ARG A 322 -28.40 6.60 5.55
C ARG A 322 -28.44 6.84 4.05
N LEU A 323 -29.07 5.95 3.30
CA LEU A 323 -29.32 6.16 1.87
C LEU A 323 -30.19 7.41 1.67
N VAL A 324 -29.72 8.35 0.84
CA VAL A 324 -30.48 9.56 0.47
C VAL A 324 -31.19 9.33 -0.86
N GLY A 325 -30.50 8.74 -1.82
CA GLY A 325 -31.08 8.40 -3.12
C GLY A 325 -30.05 7.80 -4.07
N VAL A 326 -30.55 7.15 -5.12
CA VAL A 326 -29.78 6.60 -6.23
C VAL A 326 -30.18 7.28 -7.54
N ALA A 327 -29.23 7.55 -8.43
CA ALA A 327 -29.51 8.13 -9.74
C ALA A 327 -30.01 7.05 -10.72
N ASP A 328 -30.95 7.39 -11.59
CA ASP A 328 -31.50 6.45 -12.59
C ASP A 328 -30.68 6.38 -13.89
N SER A 329 -30.09 7.50 -14.28
CA SER A 329 -29.38 7.64 -15.56
C SER A 329 -27.87 7.44 -15.46
N ALA A 330 -27.34 7.27 -14.26
CA ALA A 330 -25.90 7.14 -14.00
C ALA A 330 -25.66 6.26 -12.78
N ASP A 331 -24.53 5.55 -12.75
CA ASP A 331 -24.16 4.68 -11.63
C ASP A 331 -23.61 5.50 -10.45
N VAL A 332 -24.49 6.33 -9.87
CA VAL A 332 -24.20 7.29 -8.80
C VAL A 332 -25.24 7.14 -7.71
N ALA A 333 -24.81 7.15 -6.46
CA ALA A 333 -25.69 7.19 -5.31
C ALA A 333 -25.13 8.07 -4.20
N VAL A 334 -26.02 8.48 -3.30
CA VAL A 334 -25.71 9.41 -2.22
C VAL A 334 -26.12 8.84 -0.88
N VAL A 335 -25.19 8.91 0.08
CA VAL A 335 -25.37 8.50 1.47
C VAL A 335 -25.15 9.70 2.38
N LYS A 336 -25.93 9.79 3.46
CA LYS A 336 -25.77 10.81 4.50
C LYS A 336 -25.15 10.19 5.75
N VAL A 337 -24.17 10.87 6.34
CA VAL A 337 -23.59 10.53 7.64
C VAL A 337 -23.71 11.73 8.57
N GLU A 338 -24.04 11.48 9.83
CA GLU A 338 -24.09 12.51 10.85
C GLU A 338 -22.86 12.42 11.76
N ILE A 339 -21.97 13.40 11.65
CA ILE A 339 -20.76 13.53 12.48
C ILE A 339 -20.80 14.89 13.18
N ARG A 340 -20.63 14.88 14.51
CA ARG A 340 -20.49 16.12 15.28
C ARG A 340 -19.23 16.86 14.85
N GLY A 341 -19.39 18.12 14.42
CA GLY A 341 -18.29 18.92 13.86
C GLY A 341 -18.21 18.86 12.33
N GLY A 342 -19.07 18.08 11.67
CA GLY A 342 -19.11 17.94 10.22
C GLY A 342 -18.16 16.87 9.69
N THR A 343 -18.12 16.73 8.37
CA THR A 343 -17.25 15.79 7.67
C THR A 343 -16.12 16.51 6.93
N PRO A 344 -14.95 15.87 6.76
CA PRO A 344 -13.98 16.32 5.76
C PRO A 344 -14.66 16.34 4.39
N ARG A 345 -14.19 17.16 3.45
CA ARG A 345 -14.76 17.23 2.10
C ARG A 345 -13.68 17.31 1.04
N VAL A 346 -13.98 16.81 -0.14
CA VAL A 346 -13.10 17.00 -1.30
C VAL A 346 -12.98 18.49 -1.64
N ALA A 347 -11.91 18.86 -2.34
CA ALA A 347 -11.64 20.25 -2.74
C ALA A 347 -12.76 20.86 -3.59
N GLY A 348 -13.55 20.02 -4.25
CA GLY A 348 -14.72 20.37 -5.05
C GLY A 348 -14.81 19.49 -6.29
N PHE A 349 -15.86 19.69 -7.08
CA PHE A 349 -16.01 19.06 -8.39
C PHE A 349 -15.49 19.98 -9.50
N ALA A 350 -14.97 19.39 -10.57
CA ALA A 350 -14.63 20.13 -11.78
C ALA A 350 -15.93 20.53 -12.50
N SER A 351 -16.09 21.84 -12.75
CA SER A 351 -17.33 22.42 -13.29
C SER A 351 -17.43 22.36 -14.82
N GLU A 352 -16.33 22.06 -15.51
CA GLU A 352 -16.28 22.09 -16.97
C GLU A 352 -16.83 20.79 -17.58
N PRO A 353 -17.71 20.85 -18.60
CA PRO A 353 -18.32 19.67 -19.23
C PRO A 353 -17.32 18.66 -19.81
N GLN A 354 -16.08 19.09 -20.07
CA GLN A 354 -14.96 18.26 -20.53
C GLN A 354 -13.73 18.45 -19.63
N ALA A 355 -13.93 18.40 -18.31
CA ALA A 355 -12.84 18.48 -17.34
C ALA A 355 -11.69 17.45 -17.59
N LEU A 356 -11.97 16.38 -18.34
CA LEU A 356 -11.01 15.34 -18.73
C LEU A 356 -10.98 15.17 -20.25
N ALA A 357 -9.84 15.47 -20.86
CA ALA A 357 -9.52 15.14 -22.24
C ALA A 357 -8.69 13.85 -22.32
N ARG A 358 -8.72 13.19 -23.49
CA ARG A 358 -7.83 12.06 -23.75
C ARG A 358 -6.37 12.47 -23.52
N GLY A 359 -5.62 11.61 -22.85
CA GLY A 359 -4.23 11.82 -22.48
C GLY A 359 -4.05 12.55 -21.16
N ASP A 360 -5.09 13.13 -20.56
CA ASP A 360 -4.92 13.84 -19.30
C ASP A 360 -4.55 12.86 -18.17
N PRO A 361 -3.58 13.21 -17.32
CA PRO A 361 -3.26 12.43 -16.12
C PRO A 361 -4.39 12.57 -15.10
N VAL A 362 -4.61 11.52 -14.32
CA VAL A 362 -5.58 11.53 -13.23
C VAL A 362 -5.03 10.83 -12.00
N ALA A 363 -5.51 11.28 -10.84
CA ALA A 363 -5.26 10.64 -9.56
C ALA A 363 -6.56 10.00 -9.07
N ILE A 364 -6.48 8.77 -8.56
CA ILE A 364 -7.62 8.02 -8.04
C ILE A 364 -7.31 7.70 -6.59
N ILE A 365 -8.21 8.06 -5.67
CA ILE A 365 -8.02 7.79 -4.24
C ILE A 365 -9.19 6.94 -3.78
N GLY A 366 -8.90 5.76 -3.22
CA GLY A 366 -9.95 4.89 -2.70
C GLY A 366 -9.43 3.65 -2.00
N TYR A 367 -10.33 2.69 -1.77
CA TYR A 367 -10.07 1.48 -1.00
C TYR A 367 -10.16 0.24 -1.90
N PRO A 368 -9.14 -0.02 -2.75
CA PRO A 368 -9.09 -1.26 -3.50
C PRO A 368 -9.07 -2.45 -2.53
N LEU A 369 -9.81 -3.50 -2.88
CA LEU A 369 -10.01 -4.75 -2.16
C LEU A 369 -10.71 -4.61 -0.81
N GLY A 370 -11.65 -3.66 -0.67
CA GLY A 370 -12.37 -3.35 0.57
C GLY A 370 -13.04 -4.51 1.33
N GLU A 371 -13.06 -5.73 0.78
CA GLU A 371 -13.50 -6.97 1.44
C GLU A 371 -12.43 -7.58 2.36
N ASP A 372 -11.13 -7.28 2.14
CA ASP A 372 -9.99 -7.93 2.82
C ASP A 372 -9.43 -7.14 4.02
N LEU A 373 -10.05 -6.02 4.39
CA LEU A 373 -9.81 -5.48 5.72
C LEU A 373 -10.50 -6.42 6.71
N PRO A 374 -9.83 -6.88 7.78
CA PRO A 374 -10.45 -7.74 8.77
C PRO A 374 -11.75 -7.07 9.19
N MET A 375 -12.88 -7.65 8.78
CA MET A 375 -14.17 -7.37 9.36
C MET A 375 -14.09 -7.90 10.80
N GLU A 376 -13.37 -7.16 11.65
CA GLU A 376 -13.73 -7.02 13.04
C GLU A 376 -15.25 -6.84 13.01
N ARG A 377 -15.97 -7.76 13.67
CA ARG A 377 -17.41 -7.64 13.89
C ARG A 377 -17.70 -6.17 14.11
N ILE A 378 -18.60 -5.60 13.31
CA ILE A 378 -18.93 -4.18 13.32
C ILE A 378 -19.06 -3.70 14.78
N GLY A 379 -18.02 -3.07 15.33
CA GLY A 379 -17.92 -2.79 16.78
C GLY A 379 -16.53 -2.95 17.42
N GLU A 380 -15.66 -3.83 16.93
CA GLU A 380 -14.25 -3.87 17.36
C GLU A 380 -13.42 -2.96 16.44
N SER A 381 -12.61 -2.08 17.04
CA SER A 381 -12.02 -0.90 16.37
C SER A 381 -10.50 -0.86 16.59
N GLY A 382 -9.75 -1.69 15.87
CA GLY A 382 -8.29 -1.71 15.94
C GLY A 382 -7.59 -1.03 14.75
N VAL A 383 -8.06 -1.31 13.53
CA VAL A 383 -7.33 -0.99 12.30
C VAL A 383 -7.73 0.38 11.75
N VAL A 384 -6.76 1.22 11.42
CA VAL A 384 -7.00 2.51 10.74
C VAL A 384 -7.21 2.24 9.25
N ALA A 385 -8.25 2.83 8.65
CA ALA A 385 -8.52 2.68 7.23
C ALA A 385 -7.79 3.78 6.46
N ASP A 386 -6.75 3.45 5.69
CA ASP A 386 -6.05 4.42 4.84
C ASP A 386 -6.30 4.12 3.35
N PRO A 387 -6.67 5.13 2.54
CA PRO A 387 -6.91 4.94 1.12
C PRO A 387 -5.59 4.77 0.35
N THR A 388 -5.68 4.12 -0.80
CA THR A 388 -4.57 4.02 -1.76
C THR A 388 -4.73 5.06 -2.86
N LEU A 389 -3.63 5.74 -3.20
CA LEU A 389 -3.53 6.58 -4.39
C LEU A 389 -3.09 5.73 -5.59
N THR A 390 -3.87 5.76 -6.66
CA THR A 390 -3.56 5.14 -7.95
C THR A 390 -3.45 6.21 -9.03
N VAL A 391 -2.46 6.07 -9.90
CA VAL A 391 -2.26 6.97 -11.05
C VAL A 391 -2.90 6.34 -12.28
N GLY A 392 -3.54 7.16 -13.11
CA GLY A 392 -4.09 6.74 -14.39
C GLY A 392 -4.00 7.83 -15.45
N THR A 393 -4.38 7.46 -16.68
CA THR A 393 -4.44 8.37 -17.82
C THR A 393 -5.77 8.20 -18.54
N VAL A 394 -6.40 9.31 -18.92
CA VAL A 394 -7.68 9.25 -19.65
C VAL A 394 -7.47 8.69 -21.05
N SER A 395 -8.13 7.57 -21.37
CA SER A 395 -8.05 6.92 -22.68
C SER A 395 -9.14 7.39 -23.62
N LYS A 396 -10.33 7.66 -23.08
CA LYS A 396 -11.50 8.05 -23.86
C LYS A 396 -12.49 8.81 -23.00
N THR A 397 -13.02 9.90 -23.52
CA THR A 397 -14.10 10.65 -22.88
C THR A 397 -15.33 10.58 -23.78
N LEU A 398 -16.45 10.12 -23.23
CA LEU A 398 -17.78 10.16 -23.83
C LEU A 398 -18.70 11.00 -22.93
N ALA A 399 -19.86 11.40 -23.43
CA ALA A 399 -20.80 12.25 -22.67
C ALA A 399 -21.25 11.62 -21.32
N SER A 400 -21.35 10.30 -21.26
CA SER A 400 -21.83 9.56 -20.08
C SER A 400 -20.76 8.74 -19.37
N VAL A 401 -19.58 8.56 -19.96
CA VAL A 401 -18.53 7.70 -19.42
C VAL A 401 -17.14 8.21 -19.76
N VAL A 402 -16.25 8.16 -18.76
CA VAL A 402 -14.82 8.37 -18.93
C VAL A 402 -14.13 7.02 -18.80
N GLN A 403 -13.30 6.67 -19.76
CA GLN A 403 -12.40 5.53 -19.69
C GLN A 403 -11.01 6.01 -19.30
N VAL A 404 -10.42 5.34 -18.32
CA VAL A 404 -9.07 5.61 -17.81
C VAL A 404 -8.26 4.33 -17.90
N ASP A 405 -7.04 4.43 -18.42
CA ASP A 405 -6.02 3.39 -18.32
C ASP A 405 -5.35 3.55 -16.95
N GLY A 406 -5.59 2.57 -16.08
CA GLY A 406 -5.20 2.62 -14.68
C GLY A 406 -5.62 1.33 -14.00
N TYR A 407 -5.11 1.10 -12.80
CA TYR A 407 -5.44 -0.11 -12.04
C TYR A 407 -6.76 0.07 -11.28
N GLY A 408 -7.74 -0.78 -11.59
CA GLY A 408 -8.98 -0.94 -10.84
C GLY A 408 -9.08 -2.33 -10.25
N ALA A 409 -9.15 -2.40 -8.92
CA ALA A 409 -9.49 -3.63 -8.19
C ALA A 409 -10.93 -3.55 -7.66
N PRO A 410 -11.58 -4.68 -7.34
CA PRO A 410 -12.83 -4.69 -6.56
C PRO A 410 -12.71 -3.79 -5.32
N GLY A 411 -13.76 -3.09 -4.88
CA GLY A 411 -13.69 -2.13 -3.76
C GLY A 411 -13.25 -0.70 -4.14
N SER A 412 -12.62 -0.51 -5.32
CA SER A 412 -12.35 0.83 -5.85
C SER A 412 -13.61 1.53 -6.40
N SER A 413 -14.73 0.81 -6.57
CA SER A 413 -16.02 1.37 -6.95
C SER A 413 -16.41 2.54 -6.03
N GLY A 414 -16.63 3.70 -6.60
CA GLY A 414 -17.02 4.94 -5.94
C GLY A 414 -15.83 5.84 -5.61
N SER A 415 -14.61 5.46 -6.00
CA SER A 415 -13.43 6.30 -5.82
C SER A 415 -13.53 7.59 -6.64
N PRO A 416 -13.25 8.76 -6.04
CA PRO A 416 -13.09 9.98 -6.80
C PRO A 416 -11.84 9.92 -7.69
N ILE A 417 -12.01 10.37 -8.94
CA ILE A 417 -10.94 10.62 -9.90
C ILE A 417 -10.72 12.13 -9.94
N PHE A 418 -9.50 12.55 -9.62
CA PHE A 418 -9.08 13.94 -9.55
C PHE A 418 -8.34 14.38 -10.81
N ASP A 419 -8.61 15.61 -11.25
CA ASP A 419 -7.83 16.31 -12.25
C ASP A 419 -6.54 16.92 -11.66
N ARG A 420 -5.72 17.53 -12.52
CA ARG A 420 -4.48 18.25 -12.14
C ARG A 420 -4.67 19.38 -11.11
N THR A 421 -5.88 19.90 -10.94
CA THR A 421 -6.20 20.94 -9.94
C THR A 421 -6.58 20.36 -8.58
N GLY A 422 -6.70 19.03 -8.49
CA GLY A 422 -7.14 18.31 -7.31
C GLY A 422 -8.65 18.37 -7.09
N ARG A 423 -9.45 18.66 -8.14
CA ARG A 423 -10.91 18.61 -8.12
C ARG A 423 -11.40 17.29 -8.70
N VAL A 424 -12.54 16.81 -8.19
CA VAL A 424 -13.17 15.56 -8.65
C VAL A 424 -13.73 15.79 -10.06
N ALA A 425 -13.17 15.08 -11.03
CA ALA A 425 -13.54 15.17 -12.44
C ALA A 425 -14.34 13.95 -12.92
N ALA A 426 -14.24 12.81 -12.23
CA ALA A 426 -15.11 11.65 -12.44
C ALA A 426 -15.19 10.77 -11.17
N VAL A 427 -16.12 9.82 -11.15
CA VAL A 427 -16.28 8.82 -10.08
C VAL A 427 -16.15 7.43 -10.68
N LEU A 428 -15.17 6.66 -10.22
CA LEU A 428 -14.91 5.31 -10.70
C LEU A 428 -16.13 4.43 -10.45
N TYR A 429 -16.58 3.66 -11.44
CA TYR A 429 -17.69 2.71 -11.28
C TYR A 429 -17.33 1.24 -11.57
N GLY A 430 -16.18 0.97 -12.21
CA GLY A 430 -15.66 -0.39 -12.33
C GLY A 430 -14.74 -0.58 -13.54
N GLY A 431 -14.20 -1.77 -13.72
CA GLY A 431 -13.37 -2.13 -14.88
C GLY A 431 -13.88 -3.38 -15.59
N ASN A 432 -13.52 -3.56 -16.86
CA ASN A 432 -13.87 -4.80 -17.57
C ASN A 432 -13.10 -5.98 -16.95
N ARG A 433 -13.79 -7.04 -16.51
CA ARG A 433 -13.17 -8.26 -15.96
C ARG A 433 -12.21 -8.93 -16.95
N GLU A 434 -12.45 -8.81 -18.25
CA GLU A 434 -11.55 -9.32 -19.30
C GLU A 434 -10.24 -8.53 -19.42
N SER A 435 -10.22 -7.28 -18.95
CA SER A 435 -9.03 -6.40 -19.01
C SER A 435 -8.07 -6.59 -17.84
N GLN A 436 -8.34 -7.54 -16.94
CA GLN A 436 -7.58 -7.74 -15.68
C GLN A 436 -7.43 -6.45 -14.85
N GLY A 437 -8.44 -5.57 -14.89
CA GLY A 437 -8.44 -4.31 -14.14
C GLY A 437 -7.54 -3.21 -14.71
N LYS A 438 -7.05 -3.33 -15.95
CA LYS A 438 -6.21 -2.30 -16.61
C LYS A 438 -7.01 -1.16 -17.26
N ILE A 439 -8.28 -1.42 -17.57
CA ILE A 439 -9.20 -0.43 -18.12
C ILE A 439 -10.34 -0.26 -17.13
N ILE A 440 -10.51 0.97 -16.68
CA ILE A 440 -11.55 1.36 -15.74
C ILE A 440 -12.46 2.42 -16.37
N TYR A 441 -13.71 2.39 -15.94
CA TYR A 441 -14.77 3.29 -16.35
C TYR A 441 -15.24 4.13 -15.17
N ALA A 442 -15.60 5.37 -15.47
CA ALA A 442 -16.00 6.34 -14.49
C ALA A 442 -17.14 7.22 -14.99
N VAL A 443 -18.00 7.64 -14.07
CA VAL A 443 -19.08 8.59 -14.31
C VAL A 443 -18.51 10.02 -14.29
N PRO A 444 -18.69 10.85 -15.32
CA PRO A 444 -18.21 12.24 -15.33
C PRO A 444 -18.79 13.07 -14.18
N ALA A 445 -17.98 13.98 -13.61
CA ALA A 445 -18.41 14.86 -12.51
C ALA A 445 -19.64 15.69 -12.87
N ALA A 446 -19.81 16.09 -14.13
CA ALA A 446 -21.00 16.83 -14.58
C ALA A 446 -22.31 16.08 -14.31
N ALA A 447 -22.33 14.75 -14.50
CA ALA A 447 -23.50 13.91 -14.20
C ALA A 447 -23.74 13.81 -12.69
N VAL A 448 -22.67 13.72 -11.89
CA VAL A 448 -22.74 13.69 -10.43
C VAL A 448 -23.29 15.02 -9.88
N ILE A 449 -22.77 16.16 -10.35
CA ILE A 449 -23.22 17.50 -9.96
C ILE A 449 -24.71 17.69 -10.32
N ALA A 450 -25.09 17.29 -11.54
CA ALA A 450 -26.48 17.39 -11.99
C ALA A 450 -27.44 16.60 -11.09
N TYR A 451 -27.00 15.43 -10.60
CA TYR A 451 -27.77 14.64 -9.66
C TYR A 451 -27.81 15.26 -8.25
N LEU A 452 -26.66 15.69 -7.71
CA LEU A 452 -26.59 16.34 -6.39
C LEU A 452 -27.49 17.57 -6.30
N ASN A 453 -27.58 18.37 -7.37
CA ASN A 453 -28.44 19.54 -7.42
C ASN A 453 -29.95 19.23 -7.42
N ARG A 454 -30.35 17.99 -7.72
CA ARG A 454 -31.76 17.54 -7.70
C ARG A 454 -32.18 16.95 -6.36
N LEU A 455 -31.24 16.66 -5.47
CA LEU A 455 -31.55 16.09 -4.16
C LEU A 455 -32.22 17.14 -3.27
N PRO A 456 -33.21 16.73 -2.46
CA PRO A 456 -33.76 17.60 -1.42
C PRO A 456 -32.63 17.94 -0.42
N ARG A 457 -32.48 19.24 -0.13
CA ARG A 457 -31.44 19.75 0.78
C ARG A 457 -31.72 19.41 2.23
#